data_AF-A0A9D1UGJ6-F1
#
_entry.id   AF-A0A9D1UGJ6-F1
#
_cell.length_a   1.000
_cell.length_b   1.000
_cell.length_c   1.000
_cell.angle_alpha   90.00
_cell.angle_beta   90.00
_cell.angle_gamma   90.00
#
_symmetry.space_group_name_H-M   'P 1'
#
loop_
_entity.id
_entity.type
_entity.pdbx_description
1 polymer ?
#
loop_
_entity_poly.entity_id
_entity_poly.type
_entity_poly.pdbx_seq_one_letter_code
_entity_poly.pdbx_strand_id
1 'polypeptide(L)'
;MMSDKCPKCGAKLGRFYFKQTCPKCGVNLMYYKLDERLEQDVENAQKEVRDLWLFVKKLDKANVIEKYCKKHDKPLPWDAE
;
A
#
# COMPACT_ATOMS: atom_id res chain seq x y z
N MET A 1 -4.33 12.52 -22.19
CA MET A 1 -4.55 11.57 -23.31
C MET A 1 -3.61 10.39 -23.08
N MET A 2 -4.17 9.19 -22.87
CA MET A 2 -3.39 7.97 -22.62
C MET A 2 -2.41 7.77 -23.77
N SER A 3 -1.13 7.93 -23.46
CA SER A 3 -0.05 7.61 -24.37
C SER A 3 -0.19 6.15 -24.72
N ASP A 4 -0.51 5.83 -25.98
CA ASP A 4 -0.48 4.47 -26.52
C ASP A 4 0.98 3.97 -26.61
N LYS A 5 1.75 4.12 -25.54
CA LYS A 5 3.18 3.83 -25.47
C LYS A 5 3.42 2.93 -24.27
N CYS A 6 4.14 1.86 -24.50
CA CYS A 6 4.57 0.99 -23.40
C CYS A 6 5.49 1.77 -22.44
N PRO A 7 5.21 1.79 -21.12
CA PRO A 7 5.98 2.55 -20.13
C PRO A 7 7.41 2.03 -19.91
N LYS A 8 7.72 0.80 -20.39
CA LYS A 8 9.06 0.20 -20.37
C LYS A 8 9.88 0.44 -21.64
N CYS A 9 9.29 0.30 -22.83
CA CYS A 9 10.03 0.31 -24.11
C CYS A 9 9.61 1.43 -25.07
N GLY A 10 8.62 2.25 -24.71
CA GLY A 10 8.16 3.37 -25.54
C GLY A 10 7.47 2.98 -26.85
N ALA A 11 7.28 1.68 -27.11
CA ALA A 11 6.67 1.19 -28.34
C ALA A 11 5.22 1.69 -28.46
N LYS A 12 4.87 2.25 -29.63
CA LYS A 12 3.51 2.65 -29.96
C LYS A 12 2.63 1.40 -30.07
N LEU A 13 1.72 1.23 -29.14
CA LEU A 13 0.65 0.24 -29.19
C LEU A 13 -0.39 0.79 -30.18
N GLY A 14 -0.88 -0.02 -31.12
CA GLY A 14 -1.92 0.43 -32.04
C GLY A 14 -3.20 0.78 -31.26
N ARG A 15 -4.03 1.68 -31.80
CA ARG A 15 -5.30 2.12 -31.15
C ARG A 15 -6.28 0.98 -30.82
N PHE A 16 -6.11 -0.21 -31.41
CA PHE A 16 -6.89 -1.42 -31.15
C PHE A 16 -6.12 -2.51 -30.38
N TYR A 17 -4.99 -2.17 -29.76
CA TYR A 17 -4.20 -3.13 -29.00
C TYR A 17 -4.71 -3.24 -27.55
N PHE A 18 -5.64 -4.17 -27.33
CA PHE A 18 -6.27 -4.43 -26.02
C PHE A 18 -5.52 -5.46 -25.15
N LYS A 19 -4.39 -5.99 -25.62
CA LYS A 19 -3.65 -7.01 -24.86
C LYS A 19 -2.91 -6.36 -23.69
N GLN A 20 -2.98 -7.03 -22.54
CA GLN A 20 -2.36 -6.57 -21.28
C GLN A 20 -0.82 -6.63 -21.32
N THR A 21 -0.24 -7.45 -22.19
CA THR A 21 1.21 -7.61 -22.34
C THR A 21 1.73 -6.82 -23.53
N CYS A 22 2.86 -6.14 -23.37
CA CYS A 22 3.51 -5.43 -24.47
C CYS A 22 4.10 -6.44 -25.50
N PRO A 23 3.86 -6.28 -26.81
CA PRO A 23 4.31 -7.24 -27.82
C PRO A 23 5.83 -7.20 -28.06
N LYS A 24 6.51 -6.14 -27.62
CA LYS A 24 7.96 -5.94 -27.81
C LYS A 24 8.79 -6.34 -26.59
N CYS A 25 8.27 -6.13 -25.38
CA CYS A 25 9.05 -6.32 -24.15
C CYS A 25 8.40 -7.31 -23.16
N GLY A 26 7.22 -7.86 -23.48
CA GLY A 26 6.53 -8.85 -22.66
C GLY A 26 6.01 -8.32 -21.31
N VAL A 27 6.24 -7.04 -20.99
CA VAL A 27 5.82 -6.47 -19.71
C VAL A 27 4.30 -6.38 -19.65
N ASN A 28 3.74 -6.75 -18.50
CA ASN A 28 2.33 -6.53 -18.25
C ASN A 28 2.12 -5.04 -17.97
N LEU A 29 1.45 -4.34 -18.88
CA LEU A 29 1.20 -2.91 -18.85
C LEU A 29 0.34 -2.52 -17.63
N MET A 30 -0.55 -3.41 -17.20
CA MET A 30 -1.46 -3.17 -16.08
C MET A 30 -0.72 -3.26 -14.73
N TYR A 31 0.15 -4.25 -14.59
CA TYR A 31 0.91 -4.48 -13.36
C TYR A 31 2.28 -3.78 -13.34
N TYR A 32 2.56 -2.94 -14.33
CA TYR A 32 3.83 -2.22 -14.38
C TYR A 32 3.93 -1.23 -13.23
N LYS A 33 4.92 -1.41 -12.35
CA LYS A 33 5.14 -0.64 -11.11
C LYS A 33 4.05 -0.80 -10.06
N LEU A 34 3.32 -1.92 -10.05
CA LEU A 34 2.38 -2.20 -8.98
C LEU A 34 3.13 -2.39 -7.64
N ASP A 35 4.23 -3.14 -7.65
CA ASP A 35 5.01 -3.46 -6.44
C ASP A 35 5.53 -2.19 -5.75
N GLU A 36 6.13 -1.26 -6.50
CA GLU A 36 6.60 0.03 -5.98
C GLU A 36 5.46 0.85 -5.34
N ARG A 37 4.24 0.79 -5.89
CA ARG A 37 3.07 1.48 -5.34
C ARG A 37 2.54 0.79 -4.09
N LEU A 38 2.53 -0.54 -4.10
CA LEU A 38 2.13 -1.34 -2.94
C LEU A 38 3.05 -1.06 -1.76
N GLU A 39 4.37 -1.01 -1.97
CA GLU A 39 5.34 -0.67 -0.92
C GLU A 39 5.08 0.74 -0.36
N GLN A 40 4.82 1.71 -1.23
CA GLN A 40 4.50 3.08 -0.82
C GLN A 40 3.17 3.16 -0.03
N ASP A 41 2.15 2.40 -0.45
CA ASP A 41 0.87 2.33 0.24
C ASP A 41 0.99 1.65 1.61
N VAL A 42 1.84 0.62 1.73
CA VAL A 42 2.14 -0.04 3.03
C VAL A 42 2.77 0.97 4.00
N GLU A 43 3.77 1.73 3.57
CA GLU A 43 4.39 2.75 4.43
C GLU A 43 3.40 3.83 4.88
N ASN A 44 2.52 4.28 3.98
CA ASN A 44 1.52 5.29 4.29
C ASN A 44 0.48 4.75 5.27
N ALA A 45 -0.03 3.54 5.03
CA ALA A 45 -0.97 2.88 5.92
C ALA A 45 -0.39 2.68 7.33
N GLN A 46 0.88 2.27 7.44
CA GLN A 46 1.56 2.14 8.73
C GLN A 46 1.69 3.49 9.46
N LYS A 47 1.96 4.59 8.74
CA LYS A 47 2.03 5.94 9.35
C LYS A 47 0.66 6.39 9.88
N GLU A 48 -0.39 6.25 9.08
CA GLU A 48 -1.75 6.63 9.49
C GLU A 48 -2.23 5.84 10.71
N VAL A 49 -1.98 4.54 10.72
CA VAL A 49 -2.31 3.66 11.85
C VAL A 49 -1.52 4.08 13.10
N ARG A 50 -0.22 4.38 12.99
CA ARG A 50 0.58 4.87 14.12
C ARG A 50 0.05 6.18 14.69
N ASP A 51 -0.29 7.14 13.85
CA ASP A 51 -0.81 8.45 14.30
C ASP A 51 -2.15 8.32 15.01
N LEU A 52 -3.04 7.45 14.51
CA LEU A 52 -4.30 7.11 15.17
C LEU A 52 -4.06 6.49 16.55
N TRP A 53 -3.13 5.54 16.68
CA TRP A 53 -2.79 4.94 17.97
C TRP A 53 -2.18 5.94 18.95
N LEU A 54 -1.33 6.87 18.50
CA LEU A 54 -0.79 7.94 19.33
C LEU A 54 -1.89 8.88 19.84
N PHE A 55 -2.88 9.19 19.01
CA PHE A 55 -4.03 9.97 19.42
C PHE A 55 -4.87 9.23 20.46
N VAL A 56 -5.18 7.95 20.21
CA VAL A 56 -5.90 7.10 21.15
C VAL A 56 -5.16 6.99 22.48
N LYS A 57 -3.83 6.84 22.48
CA LYS A 57 -3.00 6.82 23.69
C LYS A 57 -3.09 8.11 24.50
N LYS A 58 -3.15 9.28 23.83
CA LYS A 58 -3.34 10.57 24.52
C LYS A 58 -4.72 10.68 25.17
N LEU A 59 -5.74 10.08 24.56
CA LEU A 59 -7.09 10.05 25.10
C LEU A 59 -7.26 9.01 26.21
N ASP A 60 -6.52 7.90 26.14
CA ASP A 60 -6.58 6.83 27.13
C ASP A 60 -5.79 7.18 28.40
N LYS A 61 -6.25 8.20 29.14
CA LYS A 61 -5.68 8.62 30.43
C LYS A 61 -5.81 7.58 31.54
N ALA A 62 -6.58 6.51 31.33
CA ALA A 62 -6.93 5.52 32.36
C ALA A 62 -6.30 4.13 32.12
N ASN A 63 -5.37 4.01 31.16
CA ASN A 63 -4.72 2.75 30.74
C ASN A 63 -5.73 1.63 30.49
N VAL A 64 -6.90 1.97 29.90
CA VAL A 64 -7.98 1.00 29.65
C VAL A 64 -7.55 0.00 28.60
N ILE A 65 -6.81 0.45 27.59
CA ILE A 65 -6.29 -0.39 26.51
C ILE A 65 -5.25 -1.36 27.05
N GLU A 66 -4.34 -0.91 27.93
CA GLU A 66 -3.38 -1.81 28.58
C GLU A 66 -4.06 -2.88 29.43
N LYS A 67 -5.11 -2.51 30.18
CA LYS A 67 -5.89 -3.46 30.99
C LYS A 67 -6.62 -4.48 30.11
N TYR A 68 -7.17 -4.04 28.99
CA TYR A 68 -7.84 -4.92 28.03
C TYR A 68 -6.84 -5.87 27.34
N CYS A 69 -5.69 -5.37 26.88
CA CYS A 69 -4.63 -6.18 26.26
C CYS A 69 -4.05 -7.21 27.23
N LYS A 70 -3.80 -6.84 28.50
CA LYS A 70 -3.36 -7.77 29.55
C LYS A 70 -4.41 -8.84 29.87
N LYS A 71 -5.70 -8.48 29.82
CA LYS A 71 -6.81 -9.42 30.08
C LYS A 71 -7.01 -10.44 28.95
N HIS A 72 -6.70 -10.04 27.71
CA HIS A 72 -6.88 -10.88 26.52
C HIS A 72 -5.58 -11.46 25.96
N ASP A 73 -4.46 -11.27 26.66
CA ASP A 73 -3.11 -11.72 26.28
C ASP A 73 -2.75 -11.36 24.83
N LYS A 74 -3.02 -10.11 24.45
CA LYS A 74 -2.73 -9.57 23.12
C LYS A 74 -1.61 -8.53 23.20
N PRO A 75 -0.69 -8.50 22.21
CA PRO A 75 0.32 -7.46 22.15
C PRO A 75 -0.35 -6.09 22.06
N LEU A 76 0.34 -5.07 22.57
CA LEU A 76 -0.19 -3.72 22.48
C LEU A 76 -0.22 -3.33 20.99
N PRO A 77 -1.29 -2.66 20.53
CA PRO A 77 -1.48 -2.38 19.11
C PRO A 77 -0.41 -1.47 18.48
N TRP A 78 0.37 -0.79 19.32
CA TRP A 78 1.47 0.10 18.94
C TRP A 78 2.86 -0.55 19.05
N ASP A 79 2.95 -1.78 19.55
CA ASP A 79 4.20 -2.55 19.67
C ASP A 79 4.38 -3.56 18.51
N ALA A 80 3.47 -3.56 17.54
CA ALA A 80 3.60 -4.36 16.33
C ALA A 80 4.51 -3.63 15.33
N GLU A 81 5.80 -3.96 15.36
CA GLU A 81 6.73 -3.73 14.23
C GLU A 81 6.43 -4.67 13.06
#